data_AF-A0A356TWK3-F1
#
_entry.id   AF-A0A356TWK3-F1
#
_cell.length_a   1.000
_cell.length_b   1.000
_cell.length_c   1.000
_cell.angle_alpha   90.00
_cell.angle_beta   90.00
_cell.angle_gamma   90.00
#
_symmetry.space_group_name_H-M   'P 1'
#
loop_
_entity.id
_entity.type
_entity.pdbx_description
1 polymer ?
#
loop_
_entity_poly.entity_id
_entity_poly.type
_entity_poly.pdbx_seq_one_letter_code
_entity_poly.pdbx_strand_id
1 'polypeptide(L)'
;YYVSPDGDDDGPGTLEAPFATLAAADAVVAPGDLVYFRGGTYREPGVIRASGEEGAPIRWEGYPGETVVFEGPGRGGTPFVEQLRVSGSWNEVRRIWVQDSSGPGIRVFGDHVWIDDVTVRRCGTTGINFFEADDGRVSDSLISLSYNQYDAEGLPADGGGADGISFAHCRRGLITGTISWGNSDDGYDLWGSFDTRIEHSYAYGNGIDRWGGEGFAGDGNGFKLGNCDSTGIESYRNVSWGHPRRGFDSNCNSMSSLQHCTSFDDRYGFNNRHATNAWTNSVALASRSGAVQAMEDEPRSNAWDVGIEVTPAHFLGTTPPELTGDESAAEALALFRASDFLRPAPGSPLVDAGEDLGEPYEGAAPDLGAFEAR
;
A
#
# COMPACT_ATOMS: atom_id res chain seq x y z
N TYR A 1 -18.54 3.58 21.69
CA TYR A 1 -19.81 3.64 20.95
C TYR A 1 -19.92 2.49 19.98
N TYR A 2 -21.14 2.23 19.49
CA TYR A 2 -21.43 1.21 18.49
C TYR A 2 -22.27 1.81 17.37
N VAL A 3 -21.98 1.40 16.13
CA VAL A 3 -22.72 1.76 14.91
C VAL A 3 -23.14 0.47 14.21
N SER A 4 -24.36 0.41 13.67
CA SER A 4 -24.89 -0.74 12.94
C SER A 4 -25.84 -0.26 11.82
N PRO A 5 -25.92 -0.94 10.66
CA PRO A 5 -26.82 -0.52 9.59
C PRO A 5 -28.31 -0.52 9.97
N ASP A 6 -28.68 -1.31 10.99
CA ASP A 6 -30.05 -1.40 11.53
C ASP A 6 -30.22 -0.61 12.85
N GLY A 7 -29.26 0.27 13.17
CA GLY A 7 -29.27 1.09 14.39
C GLY A 7 -30.26 2.26 14.36
N ASP A 8 -30.15 3.13 15.36
CA ASP A 8 -30.97 4.34 15.50
C ASP A 8 -30.10 5.52 15.96
N ASP A 9 -30.04 6.58 15.13
CA ASP A 9 -29.24 7.78 15.40
C ASP A 9 -29.79 8.65 16.54
N ASP A 10 -31.07 8.48 16.90
CA ASP A 10 -31.66 9.12 18.09
C ASP A 10 -31.31 8.35 19.39
N GLY A 11 -30.68 7.18 19.27
CA GLY A 11 -30.27 6.32 20.37
C GLY A 11 -28.97 6.76 21.07
N PRO A 12 -28.53 6.04 22.12
CA PRO A 12 -27.33 6.38 22.89
C PRO A 12 -26.01 5.85 22.31
N GLY A 13 -26.02 5.08 21.20
CA GLY A 13 -24.81 4.49 20.62
C GLY A 13 -24.17 3.38 21.47
N THR A 14 -24.99 2.65 22.23
CA THR A 14 -24.58 1.52 23.08
C THR A 14 -24.59 0.20 22.29
N LEU A 15 -24.08 -0.90 22.86
CA LEU A 15 -24.09 -2.20 22.18
C LEU A 15 -25.51 -2.68 21.88
N GLU A 16 -26.43 -2.47 22.83
CA GLU A 16 -27.84 -2.86 22.73
C GLU A 16 -28.68 -1.89 21.88
N ALA A 17 -28.23 -0.64 21.77
CA ALA A 17 -28.88 0.41 20.98
C ALA A 17 -27.80 1.24 20.23
N PRO A 18 -27.24 0.68 19.14
CA PRO A 18 -26.18 1.33 18.36
C PRO A 18 -26.75 2.49 17.53
N PHE A 19 -25.89 3.43 17.18
CA PHE A 19 -26.20 4.43 16.14
C PHE A 19 -26.43 3.74 14.78
N ALA A 20 -27.23 4.35 13.91
CA ALA A 20 -27.41 3.88 12.54
C ALA A 20 -26.23 4.28 11.65
N THR A 21 -25.65 5.46 11.89
CA THR A 21 -24.67 6.07 10.99
C THR A 21 -23.33 6.39 11.68
N LEU A 22 -22.27 6.44 10.86
CA LEU A 22 -20.98 6.97 11.29
C LEU A 22 -21.11 8.43 11.72
N ALA A 23 -21.93 9.22 11.03
CA ALA A 23 -22.10 10.64 11.31
C ALA A 23 -22.64 10.91 12.72
N ALA A 24 -23.58 10.07 13.22
CA ALA A 24 -24.08 10.20 14.59
C ALA A 24 -22.99 9.89 15.63
N ALA A 25 -22.14 8.87 15.38
CA ALA A 25 -20.99 8.59 16.24
C ALA A 25 -19.94 9.72 16.21
N ASP A 26 -19.58 10.22 15.02
CA ASP A 26 -18.64 11.34 14.81
C ASP A 26 -19.06 12.62 15.54
N ALA A 27 -20.38 12.85 15.70
CA ALA A 27 -20.89 14.02 16.41
C ALA A 27 -20.71 13.96 17.94
N VAL A 28 -20.43 12.79 18.52
CA VAL A 28 -20.42 12.60 19.99
C VAL A 28 -19.11 12.09 20.57
N VAL A 29 -18.22 11.52 19.75
CA VAL A 29 -16.92 11.00 20.21
C VAL A 29 -16.00 12.12 20.70
N ALA A 30 -15.17 11.79 21.67
CA ALA A 30 -14.09 12.60 22.20
C ALA A 30 -12.73 11.87 22.08
N PRO A 31 -11.59 12.57 22.20
CA PRO A 31 -10.27 11.94 22.19
C PRO A 31 -10.17 10.72 23.12
N GLY A 32 -9.63 9.62 22.60
CA GLY A 32 -9.49 8.35 23.30
C GLY A 32 -10.70 7.41 23.21
N ASP A 33 -11.82 7.86 22.63
CA ASP A 33 -12.99 7.00 22.44
C ASP A 33 -12.75 5.90 21.40
N LEU A 34 -13.53 4.83 21.54
CA LEU A 34 -13.58 3.71 20.62
C LEU A 34 -14.99 3.56 20.05
N VAL A 35 -15.10 3.50 18.73
CA VAL A 35 -16.31 3.23 17.99
C VAL A 35 -16.18 1.88 17.30
N TYR A 36 -17.10 0.97 17.61
CA TYR A 36 -17.22 -0.30 16.91
C TYR A 36 -18.30 -0.24 15.82
N PHE A 37 -17.94 -0.60 14.60
CA PHE A 37 -18.91 -0.89 13.54
C PHE A 37 -19.34 -2.35 13.62
N ARG A 38 -20.64 -2.60 13.67
CA ARG A 38 -21.22 -3.95 13.60
C ARG A 38 -21.27 -4.45 12.17
N GLY A 39 -21.27 -5.76 12.02
CA GLY A 39 -21.30 -6.45 10.74
C GLY A 39 -22.47 -6.02 9.87
N GLY A 40 -22.22 -5.90 8.57
CA GLY A 40 -23.18 -5.43 7.59
C GLY A 40 -22.58 -4.44 6.61
N THR A 41 -23.45 -3.92 5.73
CA THR A 41 -23.07 -3.04 4.63
C THR A 41 -23.52 -1.61 4.90
N TYR A 42 -22.56 -0.68 4.92
CA TYR A 42 -22.74 0.75 5.09
C TYR A 42 -22.59 1.42 3.73
N ARG A 43 -23.71 1.89 3.16
CA ARG A 43 -23.73 2.49 1.82
C ARG A 43 -23.58 4.00 1.82
N GLU A 44 -23.90 4.65 2.93
CA GLU A 44 -23.70 6.08 3.08
C GLU A 44 -22.20 6.39 3.19
N PRO A 45 -21.67 7.34 2.41
CA PRO A 45 -20.28 7.77 2.54
C PRO A 45 -19.99 8.28 3.95
N GLY A 46 -18.93 7.74 4.57
CA GLY A 46 -18.52 8.10 5.92
C GLY A 46 -17.57 9.29 5.92
N VAL A 47 -17.74 10.22 6.85
CA VAL A 47 -16.77 11.30 7.09
C VAL A 47 -16.45 11.38 8.59
N ILE A 48 -15.21 11.06 8.94
CA ILE A 48 -14.64 11.23 10.28
C ILE A 48 -14.08 12.66 10.37
N ARG A 49 -14.77 13.54 11.11
CA ARG A 49 -14.35 14.93 11.34
C ARG A 49 -13.75 15.12 12.72
N ALA A 50 -14.18 14.32 13.69
CA ALA A 50 -13.64 14.37 15.04
C ALA A 50 -12.13 14.10 15.02
N SER A 51 -11.40 14.84 15.85
CA SER A 51 -9.97 14.65 16.03
C SER A 51 -9.72 14.07 17.42
N GLY A 52 -8.84 13.08 17.49
CA GLY A 52 -8.24 12.69 18.75
C GLY A 52 -7.15 13.67 19.18
N GLU A 53 -6.33 13.24 20.12
CA GLU A 53 -5.16 13.99 20.59
C GLU A 53 -3.95 13.05 20.69
N GLU A 54 -2.76 13.62 20.81
CA GLU A 54 -1.54 12.85 21.06
C GLU A 54 -1.71 11.97 22.30
N GLY A 55 -1.48 10.66 22.16
CA GLY A 55 -1.68 9.67 23.22
C GLY A 55 -3.13 9.28 23.49
N ALA A 56 -4.10 9.93 22.85
CA ALA A 56 -5.54 9.63 22.94
C ALA A 56 -6.23 9.71 21.56
N PRO A 57 -5.82 8.88 20.58
CA PRO A 57 -6.49 8.83 19.29
C PRO A 57 -7.91 8.29 19.42
N ILE A 58 -8.81 8.72 18.53
CA ILE A 58 -10.14 8.10 18.39
C ILE A 58 -9.99 6.86 17.51
N ARG A 59 -10.54 5.73 17.95
CA ARG A 59 -10.46 4.46 17.21
C ARG A 59 -11.80 4.11 16.57
N TRP A 60 -11.74 3.78 15.29
CA TRP A 60 -12.87 3.43 14.43
C TRP A 60 -12.65 2.01 13.91
N GLU A 61 -13.32 1.03 14.50
CA GLU A 61 -12.90 -0.37 14.36
C GLU A 61 -14.07 -1.29 13.97
N GLY A 62 -13.86 -2.18 13.02
CA GLY A 62 -14.81 -3.26 12.77
C GLY A 62 -14.91 -4.21 13.96
N TYR A 63 -16.13 -4.58 14.35
CA TYR A 63 -16.35 -5.43 15.51
C TYR A 63 -15.68 -6.80 15.31
N PRO A 64 -14.91 -7.31 16.30
CA PRO A 64 -14.17 -8.55 16.14
C PRO A 64 -15.03 -9.73 15.70
N GLY A 65 -14.62 -10.41 14.62
CA GLY A 65 -15.31 -11.57 14.07
C GLY A 65 -16.52 -11.24 13.18
N GLU A 66 -16.82 -9.96 12.96
CA GLU A 66 -17.88 -9.51 12.05
C GLU A 66 -17.28 -8.88 10.79
N THR A 67 -17.95 -9.04 9.64
CA THR A 67 -17.56 -8.39 8.39
C THR A 67 -18.26 -7.05 8.24
N VAL A 68 -17.50 -5.96 8.36
CA VAL A 68 -17.97 -4.58 8.19
C VAL A 68 -17.56 -4.08 6.81
N VAL A 69 -18.53 -3.71 5.98
CA VAL A 69 -18.28 -3.29 4.59
C VAL A 69 -18.83 -1.89 4.36
N PHE A 70 -17.95 -0.93 4.07
CA PHE A 70 -18.34 0.33 3.46
C PHE A 70 -18.37 0.14 1.94
N GLU A 71 -19.57 0.21 1.35
CA GLU A 71 -19.81 -0.11 -0.06
C GLU A 71 -20.27 1.13 -0.81
N GLY A 72 -19.48 1.53 -1.82
CA GLY A 72 -19.81 2.64 -2.69
C GLY A 72 -20.77 2.29 -3.82
N PRO A 73 -21.10 3.27 -4.67
CA PRO A 73 -22.07 3.11 -5.76
C PRO A 73 -21.54 2.31 -6.97
N GLY A 74 -20.28 1.86 -6.93
CA GLY A 74 -19.57 1.21 -8.02
C GLY A 74 -18.45 2.09 -8.61
N ARG A 75 -17.37 1.45 -9.10
CA ARG A 75 -16.29 2.14 -9.84
C ARG A 75 -16.86 2.93 -11.01
N GLY A 76 -16.45 4.19 -11.11
CA GLY A 76 -16.93 5.07 -12.17
C GLY A 76 -18.41 5.43 -12.09
N GLY A 77 -19.06 5.11 -10.96
CA GLY A 77 -20.40 5.58 -10.67
C GLY A 77 -20.48 7.10 -10.56
N THR A 78 -21.67 7.64 -10.80
CA THR A 78 -22.00 9.04 -10.46
C THR A 78 -22.99 9.04 -9.29
N PRO A 79 -22.82 9.91 -8.28
CA PRO A 79 -21.76 10.92 -8.14
C PRO A 79 -20.39 10.32 -7.80
N PHE A 80 -19.33 11.13 -7.94
CA PHE A 80 -18.01 10.83 -7.39
C PHE A 80 -18.08 10.80 -5.85
N VAL A 81 -17.61 9.71 -5.24
CA VAL A 81 -17.71 9.45 -3.81
C VAL A 81 -16.33 9.05 -3.26
N GLU A 82 -15.94 9.69 -2.16
CA GLU A 82 -14.91 9.19 -1.25
C GLU A 82 -15.64 8.31 -0.23
N GLN A 83 -15.50 6.98 -0.29
CA GLN A 83 -16.38 6.12 0.50
C GLN A 83 -16.16 6.27 2.01
N LEU A 84 -14.91 6.48 2.41
CA LEU A 84 -14.56 6.89 3.76
C LEU A 84 -13.55 8.05 3.71
N ARG A 85 -13.92 9.19 4.29
CA ARG A 85 -13.06 10.36 4.41
C ARG A 85 -12.63 10.56 5.86
N VAL A 86 -11.33 10.64 6.11
CA VAL A 86 -10.75 10.99 7.41
C VAL A 86 -10.23 12.42 7.35
N SER A 87 -10.98 13.35 7.92
CA SER A 87 -10.63 14.78 7.94
C SER A 87 -10.02 15.23 9.27
N GLY A 88 -10.36 14.56 10.37
CA GLY A 88 -9.78 14.84 11.68
C GLY A 88 -8.43 14.14 11.89
N SER A 89 -7.57 14.74 12.70
CA SER A 89 -6.25 14.20 13.08
C SER A 89 -6.34 13.21 14.24
N TRP A 90 -5.27 12.44 14.48
CA TRP A 90 -5.19 11.49 15.59
C TRP A 90 -6.35 10.48 15.60
N ASN A 91 -6.55 9.83 14.45
CA ASN A 91 -7.57 8.81 14.27
C ASN A 91 -6.93 7.47 13.88
N GLU A 92 -7.48 6.37 14.37
CA GLU A 92 -7.15 5.02 13.93
C GLU A 92 -8.38 4.41 13.24
N VAL A 93 -8.24 3.90 12.00
CA VAL A 93 -9.30 3.19 11.28
C VAL A 93 -8.87 1.76 11.03
N ARG A 94 -9.63 0.78 11.54
CA ARG A 94 -9.16 -0.61 11.60
C ARG A 94 -10.22 -1.67 11.28
N ARG A 95 -9.79 -2.81 10.74
CA ARG A 95 -10.62 -4.03 10.57
C ARG A 95 -11.91 -3.82 9.78
N ILE A 96 -11.85 -3.02 8.73
CA ILE A 96 -13.00 -2.76 7.86
C ILE A 96 -12.68 -3.09 6.41
N TRP A 97 -13.74 -3.37 5.66
CA TRP A 97 -13.70 -3.41 4.21
C TRP A 97 -14.20 -2.09 3.65
N VAL A 98 -13.52 -1.58 2.63
CA VAL A 98 -14.01 -0.49 1.80
C VAL A 98 -13.99 -0.96 0.35
N GLN A 99 -15.13 -0.95 -0.32
CA GLN A 99 -15.22 -1.46 -1.68
C GLN A 99 -16.12 -0.64 -2.59
N ASP A 100 -15.87 -0.76 -3.89
CA ASP A 100 -16.77 -0.27 -4.93
C ASP A 100 -17.06 1.24 -4.83
N SER A 101 -16.09 2.01 -4.31
CA SER A 101 -16.13 3.47 -4.33
C SER A 101 -16.06 3.99 -5.77
N SER A 102 -16.82 5.03 -6.11
CA SER A 102 -16.69 5.69 -7.42
C SER A 102 -15.48 6.62 -7.50
N GLY A 103 -14.95 7.08 -6.36
CA GLY A 103 -13.70 7.81 -6.22
C GLY A 103 -12.70 7.01 -5.38
N PRO A 104 -11.94 7.66 -4.48
CA PRO A 104 -11.04 6.97 -3.56
C PRO A 104 -11.81 6.05 -2.61
N GLY A 105 -11.20 4.94 -2.20
CA GLY A 105 -11.75 4.10 -1.14
C GLY A 105 -11.71 4.85 0.19
N ILE A 106 -10.50 5.09 0.67
CA ILE A 106 -10.23 5.87 1.89
C ILE A 106 -9.43 7.12 1.50
N ARG A 107 -9.98 8.29 1.79
CA ARG A 107 -9.31 9.59 1.58
C ARG A 107 -8.93 10.21 2.93
N VAL A 108 -7.67 10.54 3.13
CA VAL A 108 -7.15 11.08 4.40
C VAL A 108 -6.59 12.48 4.19
N PHE A 109 -7.04 13.42 5.02
CA PHE A 109 -6.57 14.81 5.09
C PHE A 109 -6.06 15.20 6.49
N GLY A 110 -6.37 14.40 7.52
CA GLY A 110 -5.91 14.66 8.88
C GLY A 110 -4.50 14.13 9.13
N ASP A 111 -3.72 14.87 9.91
CA ASP A 111 -2.40 14.43 10.39
C ASP A 111 -2.51 13.31 11.45
N HIS A 112 -1.45 12.52 11.64
CA HIS A 112 -1.39 11.45 12.64
C HIS A 112 -2.54 10.43 12.52
N VAL A 113 -2.91 10.09 11.29
CA VAL A 113 -3.94 9.08 11.00
C VAL A 113 -3.29 7.74 10.73
N TRP A 114 -3.81 6.69 11.37
CA TRP A 114 -3.37 5.32 11.17
C TRP A 114 -4.50 4.46 10.58
N ILE A 115 -4.25 3.91 9.39
CA ILE A 115 -5.11 2.92 8.74
C ILE A 115 -4.47 1.54 8.93
N ASP A 116 -5.18 0.58 9.53
CA ASP A 116 -4.60 -0.71 9.94
C ASP A 116 -5.54 -1.89 9.71
N ASP A 117 -5.05 -3.02 9.19
CA ASP A 117 -5.87 -4.22 8.97
C ASP A 117 -7.16 -3.91 8.18
N VAL A 118 -7.05 -3.15 7.09
CA VAL A 118 -8.18 -2.85 6.20
C VAL A 118 -8.02 -3.55 4.85
N THR A 119 -9.16 -3.94 4.28
CA THR A 119 -9.23 -4.39 2.89
C THR A 119 -9.91 -3.32 2.05
N VAL A 120 -9.19 -2.75 1.08
CA VAL A 120 -9.73 -1.75 0.15
C VAL A 120 -9.70 -2.30 -1.26
N ARG A 121 -10.84 -2.34 -1.94
CA ARG A 121 -10.88 -2.93 -3.29
C ARG A 121 -11.84 -2.26 -4.24
N ARG A 122 -11.50 -2.33 -5.53
CA ARG A 122 -12.39 -1.88 -6.60
C ARG A 122 -12.83 -0.43 -6.43
N CYS A 123 -11.88 0.47 -6.23
CA CYS A 123 -12.15 1.91 -6.16
C CYS A 123 -12.03 2.55 -7.56
N GLY A 124 -12.79 3.61 -7.79
CA GLY A 124 -12.79 4.34 -9.07
C GLY A 124 -11.61 5.29 -9.22
N THR A 125 -10.83 5.51 -8.16
CA THR A 125 -9.49 6.11 -8.22
C THR A 125 -8.59 5.35 -7.23
N THR A 126 -7.57 5.99 -6.65
CA THR A 126 -6.65 5.37 -5.68
C THR A 126 -7.39 4.71 -4.51
N GLY A 127 -6.95 3.51 -4.10
CA GLY A 127 -7.57 2.76 -3.00
C GLY A 127 -7.51 3.53 -1.67
N ILE A 128 -6.29 3.77 -1.17
CA ILE A 128 -6.04 4.60 0.02
C ILE A 128 -5.20 5.81 -0.40
N ASN A 129 -5.74 7.01 -0.24
CA ASN A 129 -5.02 8.24 -0.58
C ASN A 129 -4.92 9.18 0.62
N PHE A 130 -3.69 9.39 1.08
CA PHE A 130 -3.32 10.49 1.96
C PHE A 130 -2.96 11.69 1.09
N PHE A 131 -3.52 12.86 1.40
CA PHE A 131 -3.31 14.08 0.63
C PHE A 131 -3.01 15.24 1.56
N GLU A 132 -1.79 15.79 1.48
CA GLU A 132 -1.32 16.88 2.34
C GLU A 132 -1.49 16.58 3.85
N ALA A 133 -1.26 15.32 4.22
CA ALA A 133 -1.38 14.82 5.59
C ALA A 133 -0.02 14.34 6.10
N ASP A 134 0.40 14.87 7.24
CA ASP A 134 1.67 14.53 7.88
C ASP A 134 1.50 13.39 8.90
N ASP A 135 2.58 12.64 9.13
CA ASP A 135 2.66 11.57 10.15
C ASP A 135 1.60 10.45 9.94
N GLY A 136 1.20 10.23 8.69
CA GLY A 136 0.25 9.19 8.31
C GLY A 136 0.86 7.78 8.32
N ARG A 137 0.06 6.79 8.69
CA ARG A 137 0.48 5.38 8.71
C ARG A 137 -0.53 4.47 8.02
N VAL A 138 -0.04 3.52 7.22
CA VAL A 138 -0.82 2.36 6.76
C VAL A 138 -0.09 1.07 7.14
N SER A 139 -0.77 0.15 7.81
CA SER A 139 -0.20 -1.17 8.12
C SER A 139 -1.14 -2.34 7.92
N ASP A 140 -0.54 -3.51 7.70
CA ASP A 140 -1.22 -4.81 7.66
C ASP A 140 -2.48 -4.82 6.77
N SER A 141 -2.44 -4.09 5.64
CA SER A 141 -3.62 -3.80 4.80
C SER A 141 -3.49 -4.38 3.40
N LEU A 142 -4.62 -4.72 2.79
CA LEU A 142 -4.73 -5.23 1.41
C LEU A 142 -5.47 -4.22 0.54
N ILE A 143 -4.83 -3.80 -0.55
CA ILE A 143 -5.42 -2.86 -1.51
C ILE A 143 -5.39 -3.48 -2.90
N SER A 144 -6.52 -3.44 -3.61
CA SER A 144 -6.57 -4.08 -4.92
C SER A 144 -7.59 -3.54 -5.93
N LEU A 145 -7.28 -3.73 -7.21
CA LEU A 145 -8.21 -3.59 -8.33
C LEU A 145 -8.85 -2.18 -8.46
N SER A 146 -8.16 -1.15 -8.00
CA SER A 146 -8.51 0.24 -8.28
C SER A 146 -8.36 0.56 -9.76
N TYR A 147 -9.31 1.28 -10.34
CA TYR A 147 -9.30 1.63 -11.76
C TYR A 147 -9.92 3.00 -12.01
N ASN A 148 -9.11 3.93 -12.54
CA ASN A 148 -9.58 5.24 -12.98
C ASN A 148 -10.30 5.14 -14.33
N GLN A 149 -11.61 4.97 -14.27
CA GLN A 149 -12.44 4.79 -15.46
C GLN A 149 -13.01 6.12 -15.99
N TYR A 150 -13.14 7.15 -15.14
CA TYR A 150 -13.63 8.47 -15.53
C TYR A 150 -12.88 9.61 -14.84
N ASP A 151 -12.63 10.71 -15.55
CA ASP A 151 -12.06 11.93 -14.98
C ASP A 151 -13.08 12.72 -14.12
N ALA A 152 -12.65 13.86 -13.57
CA ALA A 152 -13.47 14.70 -12.69
C ALA A 152 -14.71 15.27 -13.40
N GLU A 153 -14.69 15.31 -14.73
CA GLU A 153 -15.77 15.75 -15.61
C GLU A 153 -16.67 14.59 -16.08
N GLY A 154 -16.34 13.35 -15.73
CA GLY A 154 -17.08 12.14 -16.11
C GLY A 154 -16.76 11.61 -17.51
N LEU A 155 -15.68 12.05 -18.14
CA LEU A 155 -15.19 11.53 -19.42
C LEU A 155 -14.32 10.30 -19.19
N PRO A 156 -14.22 9.36 -20.16
CA PRO A 156 -13.37 8.18 -20.01
C PRO A 156 -11.93 8.56 -19.66
N ALA A 157 -11.42 7.99 -18.56
CA ALA A 157 -10.03 8.08 -18.16
C ALA A 157 -9.24 6.86 -18.65
N ASP A 158 -7.92 7.01 -18.75
CA ASP A 158 -7.00 6.00 -19.29
C ASP A 158 -6.48 5.01 -18.23
N GLY A 159 -7.02 5.04 -17.01
CA GLY A 159 -6.54 4.25 -15.88
C GLY A 159 -5.40 4.87 -15.08
N GLY A 160 -4.81 5.99 -15.50
CA GLY A 160 -3.82 6.72 -14.70
C GLY A 160 -4.44 7.34 -13.43
N GLY A 161 -3.64 7.48 -12.37
CA GLY A 161 -4.02 8.08 -11.09
C GLY A 161 -4.82 7.19 -10.13
N ALA A 162 -5.01 5.91 -10.47
CA ALA A 162 -5.62 4.92 -9.58
C ALA A 162 -4.60 3.92 -9.07
N ASP A 163 -3.90 4.36 -8.03
CA ASP A 163 -2.91 3.54 -7.32
C ASP A 163 -3.57 2.63 -6.29
N GLY A 164 -2.79 1.73 -5.70
CA GLY A 164 -3.19 1.08 -4.46
C GLY A 164 -3.16 2.06 -3.30
N ILE A 165 -1.95 2.45 -2.88
CA ILE A 165 -1.75 3.43 -1.81
C ILE A 165 -0.98 4.63 -2.37
N SER A 166 -1.51 5.83 -2.16
CA SER A 166 -0.81 7.08 -2.49
C SER A 166 -0.64 7.94 -1.25
N PHE A 167 0.60 8.36 -1.00
CA PHE A 167 0.94 9.45 -0.11
C PHE A 167 1.32 10.63 -1.01
N ALA A 168 0.36 11.53 -1.22
CA ALA A 168 0.52 12.70 -2.08
C ALA A 168 0.80 13.93 -1.20
N HIS A 169 1.97 14.54 -1.34
CA HIS A 169 2.37 15.72 -0.56
C HIS A 169 2.40 15.52 0.96
N CYS A 170 2.67 14.30 1.40
CA CYS A 170 2.70 13.93 2.82
C CYS A 170 4.12 14.04 3.39
N ARG A 171 4.25 14.11 4.72
CA ARG A 171 5.55 14.00 5.39
C ARG A 171 5.56 12.96 6.48
N ARG A 172 6.73 12.39 6.77
CA ARG A 172 6.94 11.48 7.91
C ARG A 172 5.99 10.28 7.89
N GLY A 173 5.71 9.78 6.68
CA GLY A 173 4.78 8.68 6.47
C GLY A 173 5.39 7.32 6.75
N LEU A 174 4.57 6.35 7.15
CA LEU A 174 4.96 4.94 7.25
C LEU A 174 3.94 4.03 6.58
N ILE A 175 4.39 3.24 5.60
CA ILE A 175 3.62 2.14 5.00
C ILE A 175 4.35 0.84 5.32
N THR A 176 3.69 -0.11 6.01
CA THR A 176 4.37 -1.34 6.44
C THR A 176 3.49 -2.58 6.41
N GLY A 177 4.00 -3.69 5.89
CA GLY A 177 3.26 -4.96 5.89
C GLY A 177 1.99 -4.91 5.04
N THR A 178 2.00 -4.18 3.93
CA THR A 178 0.83 -4.02 3.04
C THR A 178 0.98 -4.84 1.77
N ILE A 179 -0.15 -5.21 1.16
CA ILE A 179 -0.20 -5.84 -0.17
C ILE A 179 -0.99 -4.92 -1.10
N SER A 180 -0.39 -4.52 -2.22
CA SER A 180 -1.03 -3.69 -3.24
C SER A 180 -0.97 -4.37 -4.61
N TRP A 181 -2.13 -4.70 -5.19
CA TRP A 181 -2.14 -5.48 -6.43
C TRP A 181 -3.25 -5.17 -7.41
N GLY A 182 -2.94 -5.36 -8.69
CA GLY A 182 -3.91 -5.30 -9.76
C GLY A 182 -4.56 -3.92 -9.96
N ASN A 183 -3.97 -2.86 -9.42
CA ASN A 183 -4.40 -1.48 -9.64
C ASN A 183 -4.04 -1.04 -11.06
N SER A 184 -4.79 -0.10 -11.62
CA SER A 184 -4.57 0.32 -13.01
C SER A 184 -3.34 1.20 -13.21
N ASP A 185 -2.90 1.93 -12.18
CA ASP A 185 -1.69 2.74 -12.25
C ASP A 185 -0.54 2.07 -11.49
N ASP A 186 -0.18 2.54 -10.29
CA ASP A 186 0.90 1.96 -9.50
C ASP A 186 0.42 1.16 -8.28
N GLY A 187 1.30 0.31 -7.75
CA GLY A 187 1.07 -0.33 -6.45
C GLY A 187 1.11 0.71 -5.32
N TYR A 188 2.18 1.49 -5.30
CA TYR A 188 2.44 2.55 -4.33
C TYR A 188 2.96 3.79 -5.05
N ASP A 189 2.40 4.96 -4.74
CA ASP A 189 2.87 6.26 -5.25
C ASP A 189 3.17 7.24 -4.10
N LEU A 190 4.42 7.66 -3.98
CA LEU A 190 4.88 8.63 -2.99
C LEU A 190 5.06 10.04 -3.56
N TRP A 191 4.36 10.36 -4.66
CA TRP A 191 4.51 11.62 -5.39
C TRP A 191 4.43 12.85 -4.48
N GLY A 192 5.52 13.61 -4.42
CA GLY A 192 5.60 14.85 -3.66
C GLY A 192 5.72 14.65 -2.14
N SER A 193 6.01 13.44 -1.67
CA SER A 193 6.17 13.15 -0.24
C SER A 193 7.61 13.34 0.27
N PHE A 194 7.74 13.48 1.58
CA PHE A 194 9.02 13.72 2.25
C PHE A 194 9.19 12.85 3.51
N ASP A 195 10.40 12.38 3.77
CA ASP A 195 10.73 11.62 4.99
C ASP A 195 9.79 10.42 5.22
N THR A 196 9.37 9.76 4.13
CA THR A 196 8.38 8.68 4.15
C THR A 196 9.05 7.35 3.89
N ARG A 197 8.70 6.36 4.71
CA ARG A 197 9.22 4.99 4.62
C ARG A 197 8.14 4.02 4.19
N ILE A 198 8.48 3.14 3.24
CA ILE A 198 7.71 1.95 2.91
C ILE A 198 8.53 0.70 3.17
N GLU A 199 7.99 -0.25 3.93
CA GLU A 199 8.75 -1.43 4.34
C GLU A 199 7.94 -2.72 4.43
N HIS A 200 8.59 -3.86 4.22
CA HIS A 200 7.97 -5.19 4.38
C HIS A 200 6.66 -5.36 3.59
N SER A 201 6.53 -4.65 2.47
CA SER A 201 5.32 -4.59 1.67
C SER A 201 5.50 -5.27 0.31
N TYR A 202 4.36 -5.64 -0.27
CA TYR A 202 4.28 -6.37 -1.53
C TYR A 202 3.53 -5.53 -2.57
N ALA A 203 4.06 -5.46 -3.78
CA ALA A 203 3.38 -4.91 -4.95
C ALA A 203 3.34 -5.96 -6.06
N TYR A 204 2.19 -6.20 -6.69
CA TYR A 204 2.19 -7.05 -7.88
C TYR A 204 1.12 -6.79 -8.92
N GLY A 205 1.48 -6.99 -10.18
CA GLY A 205 0.56 -6.94 -11.31
C GLY A 205 -0.17 -5.60 -11.48
N ASN A 206 0.34 -4.50 -10.92
CA ASN A 206 -0.21 -3.16 -11.16
C ASN A 206 0.09 -2.69 -12.59
N GLY A 207 -0.76 -1.86 -13.18
CA GLY A 207 -0.60 -1.35 -14.55
C GLY A 207 -0.99 -2.28 -15.68
N ILE A 208 -1.61 -3.43 -15.40
CA ILE A 208 -2.10 -4.34 -16.43
C ILE A 208 -3.57 -3.98 -16.71
N ASP A 209 -3.90 -3.73 -17.98
CA ASP A 209 -5.29 -3.53 -18.39
C ASP A 209 -6.10 -4.83 -18.20
N ARG A 210 -6.97 -4.81 -17.20
CA ARG A 210 -7.93 -5.89 -16.88
C ARG A 210 -9.37 -5.51 -17.22
N TRP A 211 -9.57 -4.29 -17.71
CA TRP A 211 -10.89 -3.69 -17.88
C TRP A 211 -11.23 -3.46 -19.36
N GLY A 212 -10.24 -3.59 -20.25
CA GLY A 212 -10.42 -3.46 -21.70
C GLY A 212 -10.65 -2.02 -22.13
N GLY A 213 -10.04 -1.06 -21.42
CA GLY A 213 -10.21 0.38 -21.68
C GLY A 213 -9.49 0.80 -22.95
N GLU A 214 -10.17 1.53 -23.84
CA GLU A 214 -9.52 2.13 -25.01
C GLU A 214 -8.50 3.19 -24.53
N GLY A 215 -7.26 3.09 -24.98
CA GLY A 215 -6.22 4.06 -24.63
C GLY A 215 -5.62 3.90 -23.23
N PHE A 216 -5.74 2.73 -22.59
CA PHE A 216 -5.15 2.44 -21.29
C PHE A 216 -3.69 2.92 -21.17
N ALA A 217 -3.41 3.76 -20.18
CA ALA A 217 -2.14 4.45 -20.02
C ALA A 217 -1.61 4.50 -18.57
N GLY A 218 -2.07 3.58 -17.72
CA GLY A 218 -1.44 3.36 -16.42
C GLY A 218 0.07 3.19 -16.52
N ASP A 219 0.80 3.78 -15.57
CA ASP A 219 2.25 3.75 -15.52
C ASP A 219 2.77 2.35 -15.20
N GLY A 220 2.13 1.62 -14.29
CA GLY A 220 2.44 0.22 -14.05
C GLY A 220 3.78 -0.02 -13.37
N ASN A 221 4.05 0.72 -12.31
CA ASN A 221 5.14 0.48 -11.38
C ASN A 221 4.64 -0.26 -10.12
N GLY A 222 5.53 -1.03 -9.49
CA GLY A 222 5.26 -1.57 -8.16
C GLY A 222 5.35 -0.47 -7.10
N PHE A 223 6.53 0.13 -6.99
CA PHE A 223 6.85 1.20 -6.04
C PHE A 223 7.37 2.43 -6.79
N LYS A 224 6.55 3.47 -6.89
CA LYS A 224 6.93 4.79 -7.40
C LYS A 224 7.40 5.65 -6.23
N LEU A 225 8.71 5.81 -6.09
CA LEU A 225 9.37 6.37 -4.91
C LEU A 225 9.46 7.90 -4.93
N GLY A 226 8.41 8.56 -5.41
CA GLY A 226 8.25 10.02 -5.34
C GLY A 226 8.37 10.75 -6.68
N ASN A 227 8.61 12.05 -6.56
CA ASN A 227 8.81 12.98 -7.67
C ASN A 227 10.13 13.75 -7.51
N CYS A 228 10.37 14.74 -8.37
CA CYS A 228 11.67 15.41 -8.45
C CYS A 228 11.96 16.32 -7.25
N ASP A 229 10.93 16.65 -6.49
CA ASP A 229 11.00 17.47 -5.28
C ASP A 229 11.00 16.62 -4.00
N SER A 230 10.68 15.32 -4.10
CA SER A 230 10.59 14.40 -2.95
C SER A 230 11.97 14.16 -2.35
N THR A 231 12.05 14.04 -1.03
CA THR A 231 13.30 13.76 -0.31
C THR A 231 13.08 12.85 0.88
N GLY A 232 14.13 12.17 1.34
CA GLY A 232 14.04 11.30 2.53
C GLY A 232 13.12 10.10 2.32
N ILE A 233 12.94 9.65 1.08
CA ILE A 233 12.10 8.48 0.79
C ILE A 233 12.92 7.22 1.05
N GLU A 234 12.38 6.30 1.84
CA GLU A 234 13.02 5.03 2.18
C GLU A 234 12.16 3.83 1.72
N SER A 235 12.78 2.87 1.04
CA SER A 235 12.17 1.59 0.67
C SER A 235 12.98 0.45 1.29
N TYR A 236 12.38 -0.37 2.14
CA TYR A 236 13.10 -1.38 2.92
C TYR A 236 12.41 -2.75 2.88
N ARG A 237 13.12 -3.79 2.42
CA ARG A 237 12.60 -5.18 2.43
C ARG A 237 11.24 -5.36 1.74
N ASN A 238 11.06 -4.64 0.64
CA ASN A 238 9.86 -4.72 -0.18
C ASN A 238 10.02 -5.73 -1.32
N VAL A 239 8.90 -6.28 -1.79
CA VAL A 239 8.86 -7.28 -2.86
C VAL A 239 7.95 -6.81 -3.99
N SER A 240 8.43 -6.83 -5.23
CA SER A 240 7.65 -6.51 -6.43
C SER A 240 7.62 -7.66 -7.43
N TRP A 241 6.49 -7.89 -8.10
CA TRP A 241 6.49 -8.76 -9.27
C TRP A 241 5.41 -8.51 -10.32
N GLY A 242 5.68 -8.94 -11.55
CA GLY A 242 4.67 -9.02 -12.61
C GLY A 242 4.22 -7.67 -13.17
N HIS A 243 4.95 -6.57 -12.95
CA HIS A 243 4.57 -5.25 -13.46
C HIS A 243 5.00 -5.06 -14.93
N PRO A 244 4.17 -4.43 -15.78
CA PRO A 244 4.49 -4.20 -17.19
C PRO A 244 5.59 -3.14 -17.37
N ARG A 245 5.91 -2.34 -16.35
CA ARG A 245 7.06 -1.41 -16.36
C ARG A 245 8.12 -1.72 -15.31
N ARG A 246 8.05 -1.16 -14.10
CA ARG A 246 9.13 -1.28 -13.11
C ARG A 246 8.67 -1.91 -11.81
N GLY A 247 9.52 -2.72 -11.19
CA GLY A 247 9.33 -3.11 -9.79
C GLY A 247 9.48 -1.90 -8.87
N PHE A 248 10.66 -1.27 -8.91
CA PHE A 248 11.01 -0.08 -8.15
C PHE A 248 11.42 1.05 -9.10
N ASP A 249 10.72 2.19 -9.05
CA ASP A 249 11.01 3.38 -9.86
C ASP A 249 11.32 4.55 -8.94
N SER A 250 12.54 5.09 -9.05
CA SER A 250 12.87 6.41 -8.49
C SER A 250 12.00 7.51 -9.10
N ASN A 251 11.45 7.26 -10.30
CA ASN A 251 10.69 8.19 -11.11
C ASN A 251 11.54 9.41 -11.53
N CYS A 252 11.66 10.43 -10.69
CA CYS A 252 12.70 11.46 -10.81
C CYS A 252 13.19 11.93 -9.43
N ASN A 253 12.88 11.19 -8.37
CA ASN A 253 13.40 11.44 -7.04
C ASN A 253 14.91 11.20 -7.03
N SER A 254 15.66 12.18 -6.53
CA SER A 254 17.11 12.16 -6.43
C SER A 254 17.63 11.98 -4.99
N MET A 255 16.73 11.82 -4.03
CA MET A 255 16.99 11.76 -2.59
C MET A 255 16.20 10.59 -1.95
N SER A 256 16.27 9.42 -2.57
CA SER A 256 15.69 8.16 -2.10
C SER A 256 16.78 7.15 -1.68
N SER A 257 16.47 6.36 -0.67
CA SER A 257 17.21 5.16 -0.31
C SER A 257 16.36 3.91 -0.51
N LEU A 258 16.98 2.84 -0.97
CA LEU A 258 16.33 1.56 -1.16
C LEU A 258 17.28 0.46 -0.68
N GLN A 259 16.80 -0.43 0.17
CA GLN A 259 17.63 -1.44 0.80
C GLN A 259 16.90 -2.77 0.87
N HIS A 260 17.63 -3.85 0.58
CA HIS A 260 17.11 -5.21 0.74
C HIS A 260 15.83 -5.47 -0.05
N CYS A 261 15.66 -4.93 -1.26
CA CYS A 261 14.43 -5.15 -2.03
C CYS A 261 14.58 -6.32 -3.01
N THR A 262 13.47 -6.98 -3.35
CA THR A 262 13.47 -8.05 -4.35
C THR A 262 12.42 -7.82 -5.43
N SER A 263 12.86 -7.81 -6.68
CA SER A 263 11.98 -7.81 -7.85
C SER A 263 11.98 -9.17 -8.54
N PHE A 264 10.82 -9.65 -8.96
CA PHE A 264 10.64 -10.88 -9.72
C PHE A 264 9.75 -10.65 -10.94
N ASP A 265 10.17 -11.05 -12.14
CA ASP A 265 9.31 -10.97 -13.35
C ASP A 265 8.64 -9.60 -13.58
N ASP A 266 9.26 -8.52 -13.13
CA ASP A 266 8.92 -7.18 -13.59
C ASP A 266 9.53 -6.97 -14.99
N ARG A 267 9.01 -6.04 -15.79
CA ARG A 267 9.70 -5.73 -17.06
C ARG A 267 11.13 -5.24 -16.78
N TYR A 268 11.29 -4.31 -15.85
CA TYR A 268 12.57 -3.98 -15.23
C TYR A 268 12.44 -4.08 -13.72
N GLY A 269 13.45 -4.62 -13.03
CA GLY A 269 13.38 -4.70 -11.57
C GLY A 269 13.55 -3.34 -10.91
N PHE A 270 14.61 -2.63 -11.27
CA PHE A 270 15.01 -1.38 -10.64
C PHE A 270 15.25 -0.29 -11.68
N ASN A 271 14.83 0.94 -11.36
CA ASN A 271 15.06 2.12 -12.18
C ASN A 271 15.42 3.33 -11.32
N ASN A 272 16.72 3.52 -11.11
CA ASN A 272 17.29 4.69 -10.47
C ASN A 272 17.84 5.66 -11.52
N ARG A 273 17.24 6.86 -11.61
CA ARG A 273 17.59 7.89 -12.60
C ARG A 273 18.51 8.98 -12.05
N HIS A 274 19.05 8.83 -10.84
CA HIS A 274 19.89 9.84 -10.21
C HIS A 274 21.02 9.26 -9.36
N ALA A 275 22.23 9.79 -9.57
CA ALA A 275 23.45 9.35 -8.87
C ALA A 275 23.48 9.64 -7.36
N THR A 276 22.60 10.52 -6.88
CA THR A 276 22.51 10.93 -5.47
C THR A 276 21.64 9.98 -4.63
N ASN A 277 20.91 9.06 -5.27
CA ASN A 277 20.19 8.00 -4.56
C ASN A 277 21.16 6.97 -3.97
N ALA A 278 20.65 6.14 -3.05
CA ALA A 278 21.41 5.10 -2.37
C ALA A 278 20.66 3.76 -2.39
N TRP A 279 20.86 2.95 -3.43
CA TRP A 279 20.12 1.69 -3.60
C TRP A 279 21.07 0.49 -3.38
N THR A 280 20.79 -0.37 -2.40
CA THR A 280 21.73 -1.38 -1.91
C THR A 280 21.08 -2.71 -1.54
N ASN A 281 21.90 -3.76 -1.44
CA ASN A 281 21.53 -5.11 -0.99
C ASN A 281 20.33 -5.74 -1.71
N SER A 282 20.07 -5.35 -2.96
CA SER A 282 18.84 -5.72 -3.67
C SER A 282 19.05 -6.77 -4.76
N VAL A 283 17.95 -7.46 -5.09
CA VAL A 283 17.94 -8.64 -5.96
C VAL A 283 16.87 -8.47 -7.03
N ALA A 284 17.22 -8.79 -8.28
CA ALA A 284 16.26 -8.93 -9.36
C ALA A 284 16.37 -10.33 -9.95
N LEU A 285 15.24 -11.03 -10.07
CA LEU A 285 15.13 -12.34 -10.69
C LEU A 285 14.17 -12.27 -11.89
N ALA A 286 14.57 -12.86 -13.01
CA ALA A 286 13.72 -13.07 -14.18
C ALA A 286 13.07 -11.79 -14.77
N SER A 287 13.65 -10.60 -14.54
CA SER A 287 13.12 -9.37 -15.14
C SER A 287 13.15 -9.45 -16.67
N ARG A 288 12.02 -9.16 -17.34
CA ARG A 288 11.82 -9.48 -18.76
C ARG A 288 12.64 -8.63 -19.73
N SER A 289 13.11 -7.46 -19.32
CA SER A 289 13.94 -6.54 -20.13
C SER A 289 15.28 -6.18 -19.46
N GLY A 290 15.52 -6.68 -18.24
CA GLY A 290 16.76 -6.48 -17.49
C GLY A 290 16.50 -6.22 -16.01
N ALA A 291 17.45 -6.61 -15.15
CA ALA A 291 17.39 -6.34 -13.72
C ALA A 291 17.26 -4.82 -13.44
N VAL A 292 17.92 -4.01 -14.27
CA VAL A 292 18.03 -2.56 -14.15
C VAL A 292 17.65 -1.92 -15.48
N GLN A 293 16.78 -0.89 -15.46
CA GLN A 293 16.55 -0.01 -16.61
C GLN A 293 17.61 1.10 -16.67
N ALA A 294 17.81 1.76 -15.53
CA ALA A 294 18.86 2.74 -15.28
C ALA A 294 19.31 2.59 -13.81
N MET A 295 20.61 2.78 -13.58
CA MET A 295 21.21 2.84 -12.26
C MET A 295 22.34 3.87 -12.34
N GLU A 296 22.04 5.09 -11.92
CA GLU A 296 22.99 6.21 -11.99
C GLU A 296 23.81 6.40 -10.72
N ASP A 297 23.43 5.77 -9.60
CA ASP A 297 24.24 5.77 -8.37
C ASP A 297 25.48 4.90 -8.48
N GLU A 298 26.38 5.09 -7.52
CA GLU A 298 27.57 4.25 -7.39
C GLU A 298 27.15 2.81 -7.04
N PRO A 299 27.83 1.78 -7.58
CA PRO A 299 27.58 0.39 -7.21
C PRO A 299 27.62 0.18 -5.68
N ARG A 300 26.59 -0.45 -5.13
CA ARG A 300 26.34 -0.56 -3.68
C ARG A 300 25.78 -1.93 -3.32
N SER A 301 26.59 -2.97 -3.48
CA SER A 301 26.29 -4.31 -2.93
C SER A 301 24.97 -4.93 -3.40
N ASN A 302 24.41 -4.52 -4.55
CA ASN A 302 23.29 -5.24 -5.16
C ASN A 302 23.79 -6.50 -5.87
N ALA A 303 22.91 -7.47 -6.12
CA ALA A 303 23.30 -8.71 -6.79
C ALA A 303 24.02 -8.48 -8.14
N TRP A 304 23.60 -7.45 -8.90
CA TRP A 304 24.24 -7.06 -10.17
C TRP A 304 25.58 -6.31 -9.98
N ASP A 305 25.82 -5.70 -8.81
CA ASP A 305 27.08 -5.01 -8.49
C ASP A 305 28.16 -6.02 -8.06
N VAL A 306 27.76 -7.04 -7.28
CA VAL A 306 28.68 -8.07 -6.77
C VAL A 306 28.86 -9.26 -7.73
N GLY A 307 28.25 -9.21 -8.91
CA GLY A 307 28.44 -10.21 -9.97
C GLY A 307 27.71 -11.53 -9.74
N ILE A 308 26.64 -11.54 -8.95
CA ILE A 308 25.80 -12.72 -8.74
C ILE A 308 24.74 -12.78 -9.85
N GLU A 309 24.82 -13.81 -10.69
CA GLU A 309 23.74 -14.16 -11.62
C GLU A 309 22.61 -14.85 -10.84
N VAL A 310 21.53 -14.12 -10.58
CA VAL A 310 20.42 -14.62 -9.77
C VAL A 310 19.59 -15.63 -10.57
N THR A 311 19.43 -16.85 -10.04
CA THR A 311 18.63 -17.91 -10.68
C THR A 311 17.55 -18.42 -9.73
N PRO A 312 16.51 -19.12 -10.23
CA PRO A 312 15.48 -19.73 -9.38
C PRO A 312 16.04 -20.69 -8.32
N ALA A 313 17.19 -21.31 -8.55
CA ALA A 313 17.83 -22.23 -7.60
C ALA A 313 18.38 -21.54 -6.33
N HIS A 314 18.46 -20.21 -6.33
CA HIS A 314 18.92 -19.42 -5.19
C HIS A 314 17.83 -19.21 -4.13
N PHE A 315 16.60 -19.65 -4.41
CA PHE A 315 15.42 -19.45 -3.56
C PHE A 315 14.76 -20.77 -3.17
N LEU A 316 14.08 -20.80 -2.03
CA LEU A 316 13.24 -21.92 -1.59
C LEU A 316 12.05 -22.14 -2.54
N GLY A 317 11.49 -21.06 -3.08
CA GLY A 317 10.44 -21.11 -4.09
C GLY A 317 10.35 -19.85 -4.94
N THR A 318 9.92 -20.00 -6.19
CA THR A 318 9.64 -18.89 -7.12
C THR A 318 8.18 -18.89 -7.61
N THR A 319 7.31 -19.61 -6.90
CA THR A 319 5.87 -19.58 -7.14
C THR A 319 5.26 -18.52 -6.23
N PRO A 320 4.69 -17.42 -6.77
CA PRO A 320 4.06 -16.39 -5.96
C PRO A 320 2.85 -16.94 -5.20
N PRO A 321 2.54 -16.44 -4.00
CA PRO A 321 1.21 -16.60 -3.42
C PRO A 321 0.18 -15.90 -4.33
N GLU A 322 -0.97 -16.53 -4.54
CA GLU A 322 -2.06 -15.99 -5.37
C GLU A 322 -3.26 -15.62 -4.50
N LEU A 323 -3.80 -14.41 -4.72
CA LEU A 323 -5.05 -13.96 -4.11
C LEU A 323 -6.19 -14.12 -5.11
N THR A 324 -7.35 -14.53 -4.62
CA THR A 324 -8.60 -14.60 -5.40
C THR A 324 -9.31 -13.26 -5.46
N GLY A 325 -9.01 -12.35 -4.52
CA GLY A 325 -9.59 -11.01 -4.42
C GLY A 325 -10.70 -10.90 -3.38
N ASP A 326 -11.04 -12.00 -2.71
CA ASP A 326 -12.08 -12.08 -1.66
C ASP A 326 -11.49 -12.26 -0.24
N GLU A 327 -10.17 -12.27 -0.11
CA GLU A 327 -9.47 -12.36 1.16
C GLU A 327 -9.49 -11.04 1.94
N SER A 328 -9.58 -11.14 3.26
CA SER A 328 -9.21 -10.04 4.16
C SER A 328 -7.70 -9.77 4.12
N ALA A 329 -7.28 -8.59 4.59
CA ALA A 329 -5.87 -8.26 4.70
C ALA A 329 -5.11 -9.26 5.58
N ALA A 330 -5.68 -9.62 6.73
CA ALA A 330 -5.11 -10.64 7.62
C ALA A 330 -4.92 -12.00 6.94
N GLU A 331 -5.90 -12.49 6.17
CA GLU A 331 -5.81 -13.76 5.43
C GLU A 331 -4.73 -13.69 4.34
N ALA A 332 -4.72 -12.62 3.55
CA ALA A 332 -3.74 -12.42 2.49
C ALA A 332 -2.31 -12.35 3.04
N LEU A 333 -2.09 -11.60 4.13
CA LEU A 333 -0.78 -11.51 4.76
C LEU A 333 -0.34 -12.81 5.41
N ALA A 334 -1.27 -13.59 6.00
CA ALA A 334 -0.96 -14.91 6.52
C ALA A 334 -0.47 -15.85 5.40
N LEU A 335 -1.14 -15.83 4.25
CA LEU A 335 -0.73 -16.58 3.06
C LEU A 335 0.68 -16.19 2.61
N PHE A 336 0.98 -14.90 2.53
CA PHE A 336 2.27 -14.40 2.06
C PHE A 336 3.39 -14.71 3.05
N ARG A 337 3.14 -14.54 4.35
CA ARG A 337 4.10 -14.86 5.41
C ARG A 337 4.46 -16.35 5.45
N ALA A 338 3.48 -17.22 5.17
CA ALA A 338 3.68 -18.67 5.12
C ALA A 338 4.36 -19.17 3.83
N SER A 339 4.47 -18.31 2.80
CA SER A 339 5.05 -18.68 1.51
C SER A 339 6.58 -18.74 1.56
N ASP A 340 7.15 -19.68 0.80
CA ASP A 340 8.58 -19.79 0.51
C ASP A 340 9.03 -18.88 -0.65
N PHE A 341 8.08 -18.16 -1.25
CA PHE A 341 8.31 -17.27 -2.39
C PHE A 341 9.45 -16.26 -2.12
N LEU A 342 10.48 -16.34 -2.95
CA LEU A 342 11.67 -15.47 -2.95
C LEU A 342 12.47 -15.46 -1.65
N ARG A 343 12.28 -16.45 -0.76
CA ARG A 343 13.16 -16.66 0.39
C ARG A 343 14.47 -17.31 -0.07
N PRO A 344 15.66 -16.81 0.32
CA PRO A 344 16.92 -17.45 -0.06
C PRO A 344 16.99 -18.90 0.39
N ALA A 345 17.47 -19.78 -0.49
CA ALA A 345 17.73 -21.18 -0.14
C ALA A 345 19.01 -21.32 0.69
N PRO A 346 19.14 -22.33 1.57
CA PRO A 346 20.38 -22.61 2.26
C PRO A 346 21.56 -22.82 1.30
N GLY A 347 22.67 -22.12 1.53
CA GLY A 347 23.86 -22.16 0.68
C GLY A 347 23.72 -21.37 -0.63
N SER A 348 22.63 -20.61 -0.80
CA SER A 348 22.48 -19.65 -1.88
C SER A 348 23.61 -18.60 -1.83
N PRO A 349 24.13 -18.14 -2.98
CA PRO A 349 25.11 -17.06 -3.02
C PRO A 349 24.53 -15.71 -2.56
N LEU A 350 23.22 -15.62 -2.32
CA LEU A 350 22.57 -14.43 -1.76
C LEU A 350 22.76 -14.32 -0.24
N VAL A 351 23.10 -15.44 0.43
CA VAL A 351 23.27 -15.50 1.88
C VAL A 351 24.61 -14.89 2.28
N ASP A 352 24.63 -14.07 3.33
CA ASP A 352 25.81 -13.36 3.85
C ASP A 352 26.54 -12.52 2.79
N ALA A 353 25.83 -12.04 1.76
CA ALA A 353 26.41 -11.36 0.60
C ALA A 353 26.15 -9.85 0.55
N GLY A 354 25.35 -9.33 1.49
CA GLY A 354 25.03 -7.92 1.63
C GLY A 354 26.04 -7.12 2.46
N GLU A 355 25.95 -5.80 2.33
CA GLU A 355 26.65 -4.83 3.15
C GLU A 355 25.93 -4.61 4.47
N ASP A 356 26.67 -4.53 5.58
CA ASP A 356 26.12 -4.19 6.89
C ASP A 356 25.77 -2.70 6.95
N LEU A 357 24.47 -2.41 6.98
CA LEU A 357 23.91 -1.06 7.04
C LEU A 357 23.49 -0.66 8.47
N GLY A 358 23.81 -1.50 9.47
CA GLY A 358 23.44 -1.30 10.87
C GLY A 358 22.09 -1.91 11.28
N GLU A 359 21.43 -2.64 10.37
CA GLU A 359 20.17 -3.36 10.63
C GLU A 359 20.43 -4.78 11.17
N PRO A 360 19.49 -5.40 11.90
CA PRO A 360 19.64 -6.80 12.32
C PRO A 360 19.71 -7.78 11.15
N TYR A 361 20.64 -8.73 11.23
CA TYR A 361 20.78 -9.87 10.30
C TYR A 361 21.19 -11.13 11.06
N GLU A 362 21.05 -12.28 10.41
CA GLU A 362 21.56 -13.56 10.88
C GLU A 362 22.86 -13.89 10.13
N GLY A 363 23.74 -14.70 10.72
CA GLY A 363 24.98 -15.12 10.05
C GLY A 363 26.14 -14.13 10.17
N ALA A 364 26.93 -14.01 9.11
CA ALA A 364 28.15 -13.20 9.03
C ALA A 364 27.95 -11.83 8.40
N ALA A 365 26.92 -11.65 7.57
CA ALA A 365 26.51 -10.38 6.97
C ALA A 365 25.02 -10.44 6.58
N PRO A 366 24.35 -9.32 6.28
CA PRO A 366 22.98 -9.36 5.77
C PRO A 366 22.85 -10.14 4.47
N ASP A 367 21.70 -10.77 4.27
CA ASP A 367 21.38 -11.38 2.99
C ASP A 367 20.98 -10.34 1.94
N LEU A 368 21.25 -10.66 0.67
CA LEU A 368 20.74 -9.89 -0.47
C LEU A 368 19.25 -10.19 -0.68
N GLY A 369 18.45 -9.13 -0.81
CA GLY A 369 17.02 -9.20 -1.06
C GLY A 369 16.16 -9.05 0.19
N ALA A 370 14.84 -9.25 0.03
CA ALA A 370 13.83 -8.87 1.01
C ALA A 370 13.77 -9.74 2.26
N PHE A 371 14.33 -10.95 2.20
CA PHE A 371 14.24 -11.91 3.29
C PHE A 371 15.63 -12.41 3.66
N GLU A 372 15.92 -12.44 4.95
CA GLU A 372 17.00 -13.25 5.49
C GLU A 372 16.65 -14.74 5.37
N ALA A 373 17.65 -15.55 5.06
CA ALA A 373 17.62 -16.99 5.19
C ALA A 373 17.41 -17.36 6.67
N ARG A 374 16.76 -18.51 6.89
CA ARG A 374 16.48 -19.06 8.22
C ARG A 374 17.21 -20.36 8.44
#